data_AF-A0A6D2G2Z1-F1
#
_entry.id   AF-A0A6D2G2Z1-F1
#
_cell.length_a   1.000
_cell.length_b   1.000
_cell.length_c   1.000
_cell.angle_alpha   90.00
_cell.angle_beta   90.00
_cell.angle_gamma   90.00
#
_symmetry.space_group_name_H-M   'P 1'
#
loop_
_entity.id
_entity.type
_entity.pdbx_description
1 polymer ?
#
loop_
_entity_poly.entity_id
_entity_poly.type
_entity_poly.pdbx_seq_one_letter_code
_entity_poly.pdbx_strand_id
1 'polypeptide(L)'
;MSLTRMPALFLGHGSPMNVLDDNDYTRAWRRLGEALPRPQAIVVVSAHWYTRGTGVTAMETPQTLHDFGGFPQALYDTHYPAPGSPALAQRLVELLAPVPVALDKEAWGFDHGSWGVLIKMYPNADIPMVQLSVDSTKPAAWHF
;
A
#
# COMPACT_ATOMS: atom_id res chain seq x y z
N MET A 1 -8.34 -25.92 -4.18
CA MET A 1 -7.28 -24.89 -4.09
C MET A 1 -6.60 -25.05 -2.75
N SER A 2 -5.29 -25.31 -2.72
CA SER A 2 -4.53 -25.28 -1.46
C SER A 2 -4.55 -23.86 -0.93
N LEU A 3 -5.18 -23.63 0.22
CA LEU A 3 -5.22 -22.35 0.92
C LEU A 3 -3.87 -22.12 1.60
N THR A 4 -2.83 -21.81 0.81
CA THR A 4 -1.56 -21.35 1.40
C THR A 4 -1.84 -20.02 2.08
N ARG A 5 -1.73 -19.99 3.41
CA ARG A 5 -1.91 -18.77 4.19
C ARG A 5 -0.83 -17.76 3.79
N MET A 6 -1.25 -16.62 3.26
CA MET A 6 -0.33 -15.54 2.91
C MET A 6 0.28 -14.93 4.19
N PRO A 7 1.56 -14.52 4.16
CA PRO A 7 2.17 -13.81 5.28
C PRO A 7 1.72 -12.35 5.32
N ALA A 8 1.85 -11.74 6.50
CA ALA A 8 1.78 -10.29 6.69
C ALA A 8 3.20 -9.73 6.88
N LEU A 9 3.47 -8.55 6.33
CA LEU A 9 4.79 -7.91 6.36
C LEU A 9 4.69 -6.54 7.01
N PHE A 10 5.70 -6.18 7.81
CA PHE A 10 5.92 -4.84 8.31
C PHE A 10 7.26 -4.33 7.76
N LEU A 11 7.23 -3.28 6.94
CA LEU A 11 8.37 -2.81 6.18
C LEU A 11 8.56 -1.30 6.43
N GLY A 12 9.76 -0.90 6.85
CA GLY A 12 10.12 0.52 6.88
C GLY A 12 10.40 1.02 5.46
N HIS A 13 9.58 1.93 4.93
CA HIS A 13 9.71 2.43 3.56
C HIS A 13 10.90 3.39 3.36
N GLY A 14 11.28 4.12 4.41
CA GLY A 14 12.48 4.96 4.43
C GLY A 14 12.38 6.23 3.58
N SER A 15 13.50 6.66 3.01
CA SER A 15 13.56 7.84 2.14
C SER A 15 12.91 7.54 0.77
N PRO A 16 12.19 8.49 0.16
CA PRO A 16 11.74 8.38 -1.23
C PRO A 16 12.85 8.01 -2.22
N MET A 17 14.12 8.36 -1.93
CA MET A 17 15.27 7.97 -2.74
C MET A 17 15.41 6.45 -2.92
N ASN A 18 14.87 5.63 -2.01
CA ASN A 18 14.86 4.17 -2.15
C ASN A 18 14.20 3.71 -3.46
N VAL A 19 13.30 4.50 -4.05
CA VAL A 19 12.72 4.21 -5.37
C VAL A 19 13.80 4.18 -6.45
N LEU A 20 14.75 5.11 -6.42
CA LEU A 20 15.83 5.21 -7.40
C LEU A 20 17.06 4.37 -7.01
N ASP A 21 17.30 4.21 -5.71
CA ASP A 21 18.54 3.62 -5.21
C ASP A 21 18.55 2.08 -5.26
N ASP A 22 19.77 1.54 -5.29
CA ASP A 22 20.06 0.13 -5.02
C ASP A 22 20.88 0.02 -3.73
N ASN A 23 20.26 -0.44 -2.66
CA ASN A 23 20.84 -0.56 -1.33
C ASN A 23 20.36 -1.84 -0.63
N ASP A 24 20.81 -2.09 0.60
CA ASP A 24 20.47 -3.31 1.32
C ASP A 24 18.97 -3.48 1.55
N TYR A 25 18.23 -2.39 1.78
CA TYR A 25 16.78 -2.42 1.97
C TYR A 25 16.05 -2.76 0.66
N THR A 26 16.40 -2.09 -0.44
CA THR A 26 15.73 -2.31 -1.74
C THR A 26 16.03 -3.70 -2.29
N ARG A 27 17.24 -4.23 -2.06
CA ARG A 27 17.58 -5.63 -2.35
C ARG A 27 16.80 -6.61 -1.47
N ALA A 28 16.60 -6.30 -0.19
CA ALA A 28 15.81 -7.14 0.70
C ALA A 28 14.33 -7.19 0.26
N TRP A 29 13.72 -6.07 -0.11
CA TRP A 29 12.34 -6.05 -0.61
C TRP A 29 12.18 -6.83 -1.91
N ARG A 30 13.13 -6.71 -2.85
CA ARG A 30 13.15 -7.52 -4.08
C ARG A 30 13.19 -9.01 -3.77
N ARG A 31 14.11 -9.44 -2.90
CA ARG A 31 14.22 -10.85 -2.47
C ARG A 31 12.95 -11.36 -1.81
N LEU A 32 12.26 -10.52 -1.01
CA LEU A 32 10.97 -10.89 -0.44
C LEU A 32 9.91 -11.10 -1.53
N GLY A 33 9.84 -10.22 -2.54
CA GLY A 33 8.92 -10.38 -3.68
C GLY A 33 9.16 -11.65 -4.48
N GLU A 34 10.42 -12.07 -4.61
CA GLU A 34 10.83 -13.30 -5.30
C GLU A 34 10.54 -14.57 -4.48
N ALA A 35 10.69 -14.51 -3.15
CA ALA A 35 10.58 -15.67 -2.26
C ALA A 35 9.16 -15.98 -1.80
N LEU A 36 8.27 -14.98 -1.77
CA LEU A 36 6.92 -15.14 -1.25
C LEU A 36 5.97 -15.71 -2.30
N PRO A 37 4.94 -16.46 -1.90
CA PRO A 37 3.86 -16.83 -2.81
C PRO A 37 3.22 -15.57 -3.38
N ARG A 38 2.95 -15.57 -4.68
CA ARG A 38 2.35 -14.42 -5.37
C ARG A 38 0.93 -14.16 -4.84
N PRO A 39 0.63 -12.99 -4.25
CA PRO A 39 -0.70 -12.69 -3.75
C PRO A 39 -1.69 -12.44 -4.89
N GLN A 40 -2.97 -12.71 -4.62
CA GLN A 40 -4.07 -12.34 -5.53
C GLN A 40 -4.40 -10.84 -5.47
N ALA A 41 -4.14 -10.21 -4.33
CA ALA A 41 -4.25 -8.79 -4.08
C ALA A 41 -3.48 -8.42 -2.80
N ILE A 42 -3.16 -7.15 -2.62
CA ILE A 42 -2.44 -6.62 -1.45
C ILE A 42 -3.31 -5.56 -0.76
N VAL A 43 -3.42 -5.67 0.56
CA VAL A 43 -3.90 -4.58 1.42
C VAL A 43 -2.68 -3.91 2.02
N VAL A 44 -2.45 -2.64 1.72
CA VAL A 44 -1.35 -1.87 2.32
C VAL A 44 -1.89 -0.93 3.39
N VAL A 45 -1.39 -1.08 4.61
CA VAL A 45 -1.61 -0.12 5.68
C VAL A 45 -0.44 0.86 5.67
N SER A 46 -0.69 2.11 5.28
CA SER A 46 0.38 3.11 5.15
C SER A 46 0.42 4.07 6.34
N ALA A 47 1.63 4.36 6.82
CA ALA A 47 1.86 5.40 7.83
C ALA A 47 1.52 6.81 7.32
N HIS A 48 1.49 7.01 6.00
CA HIS A 48 1.20 8.31 5.39
C HIS A 48 -0.31 8.60 5.34
N TRP A 49 -1.15 7.54 5.36
CA TRP A 49 -2.59 7.70 5.39
C TRP A 49 -3.13 7.60 6.81
N TYR A 50 -2.89 8.65 7.59
CA TYR A 50 -3.33 8.77 8.98
C TYR A 50 -4.54 9.70 9.09
N THR A 51 -5.72 9.14 9.34
CA THR A 51 -7.01 9.84 9.19
C THR A 51 -7.83 9.83 10.46
N ARG A 52 -8.77 10.78 10.62
CA ARG A 52 -9.80 10.66 11.66
C ARG A 52 -10.88 9.70 11.16
N GLY A 53 -10.93 8.48 11.71
CA GLY A 53 -11.72 7.37 11.17
C GLY A 53 -10.92 6.45 10.26
N THR A 54 -11.50 5.32 9.87
CA THR A 54 -10.88 4.32 8.98
C THR A 54 -11.35 4.53 7.54
N GLY A 55 -10.42 4.57 6.59
CA GLY A 55 -10.67 4.73 5.17
C GLY A 55 -9.99 3.64 4.34
N VAL A 56 -10.56 3.31 3.19
CA VAL A 56 -10.02 2.34 2.24
C VAL A 56 -10.12 2.89 0.82
N THR A 57 -9.05 2.81 0.02
CA THR A 57 -9.12 3.20 -1.39
C THR A 57 -9.94 2.17 -2.17
N ALA A 58 -10.82 2.65 -3.04
CA ALA A 58 -11.82 1.85 -3.75
C ALA A 58 -11.90 2.17 -5.25
N MET A 59 -10.88 2.86 -5.78
CA MET A 59 -10.72 3.15 -7.21
C MET A 59 -10.32 1.90 -7.98
N GLU A 60 -10.73 1.76 -9.24
CA GLU A 60 -10.20 0.72 -10.15
C GLU A 60 -8.79 1.06 -10.64
N THR A 61 -8.50 2.35 -10.81
CA THR A 61 -7.21 2.88 -11.26
C THR A 61 -6.74 4.00 -10.33
N PRO A 62 -6.23 3.67 -9.13
CA PRO A 62 -5.69 4.67 -8.20
C PRO A 62 -4.49 5.39 -8.82
N GLN A 63 -4.37 6.70 -8.57
CA GLN A 63 -3.20 7.47 -9.01
C GLN A 63 -1.98 7.13 -8.14
N THR A 64 -0.77 7.23 -8.70
CA THR A 64 0.46 7.28 -7.89
C THR A 64 0.56 8.65 -7.25
N LEU A 65 0.54 8.71 -5.92
CA LEU A 65 0.65 9.94 -5.15
C LEU A 65 2.12 10.17 -4.75
N HIS A 66 2.65 11.34 -5.10
CA HIS A 66 3.95 11.83 -4.65
C HIS A 66 3.77 12.77 -3.46
N ASP A 67 3.54 12.19 -2.28
CA ASP A 67 3.27 12.91 -1.03
C ASP A 67 4.55 13.37 -0.29
N PHE A 68 5.56 13.77 -1.05
CA PHE A 68 6.86 14.24 -0.56
C PHE A 68 7.38 15.45 -1.35
N GLY A 69 8.25 16.23 -0.72
CA GLY A 69 8.81 17.47 -1.28
C GLY A 69 10.34 17.52 -1.20
N GLY A 70 10.97 18.27 -2.11
CA GLY A 70 12.42 18.55 -2.07
C GLY A 70 13.31 17.46 -2.67
N PHE A 71 12.76 16.56 -3.48
CA PHE A 71 13.47 15.45 -4.10
C PHE A 71 13.76 15.68 -5.60
N PRO A 72 14.67 14.91 -6.23
CA PRO A 72 14.94 15.02 -7.66
C PRO A 72 13.72 14.74 -8.55
N GLN A 73 13.66 15.39 -9.72
CA GLN A 73 12.56 15.23 -10.70
C GLN A 73 12.28 13.77 -11.08
N ALA A 74 13.32 12.94 -11.19
CA ALA A 74 13.19 11.52 -11.52
C ALA A 74 12.25 10.75 -10.57
N LEU A 75 12.10 11.19 -9.30
CA LEU A 75 11.12 10.59 -8.39
C LEU A 75 9.68 10.95 -8.75
N TYR A 76 9.43 12.21 -9.12
CA TYR A 76 8.11 12.67 -9.56
C TYR A 76 7.71 12.09 -10.92
N ASP A 77 8.68 11.73 -11.76
CA ASP A 77 8.43 11.05 -13.04
C ASP A 77 8.14 9.54 -12.86
N THR A 78 8.40 8.99 -11.68
CA THR A 78 8.15 7.56 -11.39
C THR A 78 6.68 7.32 -11.08
N HIS A 79 6.09 6.32 -11.73
CA HIS A 79 4.70 5.91 -11.55
C HIS A 79 4.63 4.41 -11.23
N TYR A 80 3.70 4.04 -10.35
CA TYR A 80 3.41 2.65 -9.99
C TYR A 80 1.93 2.35 -10.23
N PRO A 81 1.56 1.95 -11.46
CA PRO A 81 0.17 1.87 -11.91
C PRO A 81 -0.48 0.54 -11.52
N ALA A 82 -0.38 0.14 -10.24
CA ALA A 82 -1.04 -1.07 -9.78
C ALA A 82 -2.57 -0.91 -9.90
N PRO A 83 -3.29 -1.94 -10.39
CA PRO A 83 -4.74 -1.86 -10.43
C PRO A 83 -5.29 -1.78 -9.01
N GLY A 84 -6.34 -1.00 -8.82
CA GLY A 84 -7.10 -1.03 -7.58
C GLY A 84 -8.00 -2.27 -7.51
N SER A 85 -8.66 -2.47 -6.38
CA SER A 85 -9.65 -3.56 -6.24
C SER A 85 -10.88 -3.12 -5.45
N PRO A 86 -11.91 -2.58 -6.12
CA PRO A 86 -13.17 -2.21 -5.47
C PRO A 86 -13.83 -3.39 -4.74
N ALA A 87 -13.70 -4.60 -5.28
CA ALA A 87 -14.21 -5.82 -4.64
C ALA A 87 -13.49 -6.11 -3.32
N LEU A 88 -12.16 -5.97 -3.27
CA LEU A 88 -11.40 -6.13 -2.03
C LEU A 88 -11.72 -5.01 -1.04
N ALA A 89 -11.85 -3.77 -1.52
CA ALA A 89 -12.23 -2.63 -0.68
C ALA A 89 -13.59 -2.87 -0.01
N GLN A 90 -14.58 -3.32 -0.76
CA GLN A 90 -15.89 -3.69 -0.23
C GLN A 90 -15.79 -4.85 0.77
N ARG A 91 -14.95 -5.85 0.49
CA ARG A 91 -14.72 -6.97 1.40
C ARG A 91 -14.11 -6.51 2.74
N LEU A 92 -13.23 -5.51 2.72
CA LEU A 92 -12.67 -4.93 3.95
C LEU A 92 -13.75 -4.21 4.77
N VAL A 93 -14.66 -3.47 4.14
CA VAL A 93 -15.79 -2.82 4.83
C VAL A 93 -16.63 -3.87 5.56
N GLU A 94 -16.96 -4.98 4.90
CA GLU A 94 -17.73 -6.07 5.51
C GLU A 94 -16.99 -6.72 6.68
N LEU A 95 -15.68 -6.96 6.53
CA LEU A 95 -14.88 -7.64 7.53
C LEU A 95 -14.67 -6.79 8.79
N LEU A 96 -14.56 -5.47 8.63
CA LEU A 96 -14.30 -4.53 9.72
C LEU A 96 -15.58 -4.11 10.46
N ALA A 97 -16.76 -4.53 10.00
CA ALA A 97 -18.01 -4.24 10.70
C ALA A 97 -17.95 -4.72 12.16
N PRO A 98 -18.45 -3.92 13.13
CA PRO A 98 -19.27 -2.72 12.97
C PRO A 98 -18.49 -1.40 12.84
N VAL A 99 -17.17 -1.42 12.66
CA VAL A 99 -16.36 -0.20 12.48
C VAL A 99 -16.76 0.49 11.18
N PRO A 100 -17.15 1.77 11.19
CA PRO A 100 -17.41 2.51 9.96
C PRO A 100 -16.12 2.68 9.15
N VAL A 101 -16.16 2.23 7.90
CA VAL A 101 -15.04 2.36 6.95
C VAL A 101 -15.50 3.21 5.77
N ALA A 102 -14.82 4.32 5.52
CA ALA A 102 -15.07 5.17 4.37
C ALA A 102 -14.40 4.58 3.12
N LEU A 103 -15.15 4.42 2.04
CA LEU A 103 -14.58 4.07 0.73
C LEU A 103 -14.16 5.36 0.02
N ASP A 104 -12.84 5.58 -0.09
CA ASP A 104 -12.30 6.66 -0.91
C ASP A 104 -12.27 6.23 -2.38
N LYS A 105 -13.10 6.87 -3.20
CA LYS A 105 -13.25 6.55 -4.62
C LYS A 105 -12.53 7.51 -5.55
N GLU A 106 -11.89 8.55 -5.01
CA GLU A 106 -11.46 9.68 -5.83
C GLU A 106 -10.14 10.33 -5.40
N ALA A 107 -9.83 10.42 -4.10
CA ALA A 107 -8.92 11.46 -3.63
C ALA A 107 -7.49 11.01 -3.29
N TRP A 108 -7.29 9.83 -2.66
CA TRP A 108 -6.01 9.51 -2.04
C TRP A 108 -4.97 8.97 -3.04
N GLY A 109 -5.32 7.93 -3.81
CA GLY A 109 -4.33 7.23 -4.63
C GLY A 109 -3.42 6.31 -3.81
N PHE A 110 -2.22 6.02 -4.31
CA PHE A 110 -1.17 5.25 -3.63
C PHE A 110 -0.03 6.15 -3.18
N ASP A 111 0.19 6.29 -1.87
CA ASP A 111 1.29 7.09 -1.32
C ASP A 111 2.68 6.44 -1.43
N HIS A 112 3.76 7.23 -1.29
CA HIS A 112 5.12 6.72 -1.47
C HIS A 112 5.53 5.69 -0.43
N GLY A 113 4.99 5.76 0.79
CA GLY A 113 5.24 4.76 1.81
C GLY A 113 4.80 3.36 1.36
N SER A 114 3.84 3.32 0.44
CA SER A 114 3.30 2.10 -0.16
C SER A 114 3.98 1.74 -1.47
N TRP A 115 3.84 2.59 -2.50
CA TRP A 115 4.35 2.27 -3.83
C TRP A 115 5.88 2.25 -3.88
N GLY A 116 6.56 3.02 -3.03
CA GLY A 116 8.03 3.08 -3.01
C GLY A 116 8.70 1.77 -2.59
N VAL A 117 8.00 0.96 -1.77
CA VAL A 117 8.42 -0.41 -1.46
C VAL A 117 7.99 -1.37 -2.55
N LEU A 118 6.72 -1.28 -2.98
CA LEU A 118 6.14 -2.23 -3.92
C LEU A 118 6.76 -2.16 -5.31
N ILE A 119 7.26 -1.01 -5.76
CA ILE A 119 7.99 -0.91 -7.03
C ILE A 119 9.27 -1.75 -7.05
N LYS A 120 9.88 -2.03 -5.90
CA LYS A 120 11.03 -2.95 -5.78
C LYS A 120 10.58 -4.40 -5.60
N MET A 121 9.50 -4.63 -4.88
CA MET A 121 9.00 -5.97 -4.53
C MET A 121 8.22 -6.63 -5.67
N TYR A 122 7.37 -5.89 -6.37
CA TYR A 122 6.53 -6.33 -7.48
C TYR A 122 6.58 -5.31 -8.64
N PRO A 123 7.72 -5.21 -9.34
CA PRO A 123 7.98 -4.12 -10.30
C PRO A 123 7.01 -4.04 -11.48
N ASN A 124 6.31 -5.13 -11.80
CA ASN A 124 5.34 -5.17 -12.90
C ASN A 124 4.03 -4.42 -12.59
N ALA A 125 3.80 -4.03 -11.33
CA ALA A 125 2.57 -3.36 -10.90
C ALA A 125 1.28 -4.09 -11.35
N ASP A 126 1.31 -5.42 -11.36
CA ASP A 126 0.27 -6.28 -11.94
C ASP A 126 -0.55 -7.03 -10.87
N ILE A 127 -0.35 -6.67 -9.59
CA ILE A 127 -1.09 -7.21 -8.45
C ILE A 127 -2.08 -6.14 -7.97
N PRO A 128 -3.38 -6.45 -7.89
CA PRO A 128 -4.37 -5.53 -7.36
C PRO A 128 -4.04 -5.08 -5.94
N MET A 129 -4.24 -3.80 -5.67
CA MET A 129 -3.90 -3.19 -4.39
C MET A 129 -5.03 -2.30 -3.89
N VAL A 130 -5.24 -2.31 -2.57
CA VAL A 130 -6.01 -1.29 -1.86
C VAL A 130 -5.16 -0.75 -0.71
N GLN A 131 -5.39 0.49 -0.34
CA GLN A 131 -4.83 1.03 0.89
C GLN A 131 -5.89 1.05 1.99
N LEU A 132 -5.44 0.85 3.22
CA LEU A 132 -6.22 1.01 4.44
C LEU A 132 -5.54 2.07 5.29
N SER A 133 -6.29 3.08 5.69
CA SER A 133 -5.79 4.16 6.54
C SER A 133 -5.67 3.71 8.01
N VAL A 134 -4.90 4.45 8.80
CA VAL A 134 -4.80 4.27 10.24
C VAL A 134 -5.64 5.34 10.94
N ASP A 135 -6.58 4.91 11.79
CA ASP A 135 -7.48 5.81 12.52
C ASP A 135 -6.78 6.52 13.69
N SER A 136 -6.50 7.80 13.52
CA SER A 136 -5.81 8.65 14.48
C SER A 136 -6.57 8.90 15.79
N THR A 137 -7.85 8.52 15.84
CA THR A 137 -8.71 8.71 17.02
C THR A 137 -8.68 7.52 17.96
N LYS A 138 -7.98 6.44 17.61
CA LYS A 138 -7.93 5.19 18.36
C LYS A 138 -6.60 5.04 19.10
N PRO A 139 -6.60 4.40 20.28
CA PRO A 139 -5.37 4.09 21.00
C PRO A 139 -4.62 2.93 20.33
N ALA A 140 -3.32 2.81 20.59
CA ALA A 140 -2.48 1.73 20.05
C ALA A 140 -3.12 0.34 20.20
N ALA A 141 -3.67 0.01 21.37
CA ALA A 141 -4.31 -1.28 21.64
C ALA A 141 -5.53 -1.61 20.76
N TRP A 142 -6.11 -0.63 20.07
CA TRP A 142 -7.18 -0.89 19.10
C TRP A 142 -6.62 -1.39 17.75
N HIS A 143 -5.35 -1.12 17.46
CA HIS A 143 -4.68 -1.52 16.22
C HIS A 143 -3.91 -2.86 16.33
N PHE A 144 -3.81 -3.44 17.53
CA PHE A 144 -3.15 -4.73 17.81
C PHE A 144 -4.17 -5.83 18.11
#